data_AF-G2FWS4-F1
#
_entry.id   AF-G2FWS4-F1
#
_cell.length_a   1.000
_cell.length_b   1.000
_cell.length_c   1.000
_cell.angle_alpha   90.00
_cell.angle_beta   90.00
_cell.angle_gamma   90.00
#
_symmetry.space_group_name_H-M   'P 1'
#
loop_
_entity.id
_entity.type
_entity.pdbx_description
1 polymer ?
#
loop_
_entity_poly.entity_id
_entity_poly.type
_entity_poly.pdbx_seq_one_letter_code
_entity_poly.pdbx_strand_id
1 'polypeptide(L)'
;MLANKEIQVEDLNEKATESRQFLQSLSDAHKNGWAVTDEKLHDLIEKHLNFLNSHGLNIDAKSFVSQTRFFLEDDFHRNMLERQQLGLCYYLCIAAETYASLK
;
A
#
# COMPACT_ATOMS: atom_id res chain seq x y z
N MET A 1 -28.75 -17.17 1.28
CA MET A 1 -27.64 -18.14 1.20
C MET A 1 -26.41 -17.38 0.76
N LEU A 2 -25.35 -17.38 1.57
CA LEU A 2 -24.05 -16.86 1.13
C LEU A 2 -23.54 -17.81 0.06
N ALA A 3 -23.37 -17.31 -1.17
CA ALA A 3 -22.79 -18.11 -2.23
C ALA A 3 -21.41 -18.58 -1.79
N ASN A 4 -21.18 -19.90 -1.80
CA ASN A 4 -19.85 -20.50 -1.72
C ASN A 4 -19.07 -20.08 -2.99
N LYS A 5 -18.55 -18.85 -3.00
CA LYS A 5 -17.37 -18.58 -3.82
C LYS A 5 -16.26 -19.39 -3.17
N GLU A 6 -15.77 -20.40 -3.89
CA GLU A 6 -14.50 -21.04 -3.53
C GLU A 6 -13.47 -19.94 -3.31
N ILE A 7 -13.05 -19.82 -2.05
CA ILE A 7 -11.99 -18.91 -1.68
C ILE A 7 -10.74 -19.41 -2.41
N GLN A 8 -10.23 -18.62 -3.36
CA GLN A 8 -8.99 -18.90 -4.06
C GLN A 8 -7.83 -18.63 -3.09
N VAL A 9 -7.53 -19.61 -2.24
CA VAL A 9 -6.55 -19.48 -1.14
C VAL A 9 -5.17 -19.08 -1.65
N GLU A 10 -4.78 -19.56 -2.84
CA GLU A 10 -3.50 -19.24 -3.48
C GLU A 10 -3.40 -17.74 -3.83
N ASP A 11 -4.41 -17.21 -4.51
CA ASP A 11 -4.50 -15.78 -4.85
C ASP A 11 -4.53 -14.88 -3.61
N LEU A 12 -5.22 -15.30 -2.55
CA LEU A 12 -5.20 -14.56 -1.27
C LEU A 12 -3.81 -14.58 -0.62
N ASN A 13 -3.12 -15.71 -0.64
CA ASN A 13 -1.77 -15.82 -0.09
C ASN A 13 -0.76 -15.01 -0.88
N GLU A 14 -0.89 -14.96 -2.20
CA GLU A 14 -0.04 -14.15 -3.07
C GLU A 14 -0.22 -12.66 -2.77
N LYS A 15 -1.46 -12.19 -2.71
CA LYS A 15 -1.79 -10.81 -2.29
C LYS A 15 -1.23 -10.45 -0.93
N ALA A 16 -1.38 -11.34 0.06
CA ALA A 16 -0.85 -11.13 1.39
C ALA A 16 0.69 -11.07 1.42
N THR A 17 1.34 -11.87 0.58
CA THR A 17 2.80 -11.89 0.45
C THR A 17 3.30 -10.60 -0.19
N GLU A 18 2.67 -10.17 -1.29
CA GLU A 18 3.03 -8.95 -1.98
C GLU A 18 2.78 -7.72 -1.11
N SER A 19 1.64 -7.62 -0.44
CA SER A 19 1.33 -6.49 0.46
C SER A 19 2.35 -6.38 1.58
N ARG A 20 2.82 -7.51 2.12
CA ARG A 20 3.88 -7.54 3.13
C ARG A 20 5.22 -7.05 2.57
N GLN A 21 5.58 -7.47 1.37
CA GLN A 21 6.82 -7.05 0.69
C GLN A 21 6.79 -5.55 0.35
N PHE A 22 5.65 -5.05 -0.10
CA PHE A 22 5.42 -3.63 -0.37
C PHE A 22 5.64 -2.79 0.90
N LEU A 23 4.98 -3.14 2.01
CA LEU A 23 5.12 -2.43 3.28
C LEU A 23 6.54 -2.49 3.84
N GLN A 24 7.23 -3.64 3.69
CA GLN A 24 8.63 -3.76 4.07
C GLN A 24 9.51 -2.81 3.25
N SER A 25 9.31 -2.78 1.92
CA SER A 25 10.08 -1.92 1.02
C SER A 25 9.82 -0.43 1.29
N LEU A 26 8.59 -0.05 1.62
CA LEU A 26 8.24 1.31 2.08
C LEU A 26 8.91 1.68 3.40
N SER A 27 8.91 0.76 4.37
CA SER A 27 9.63 0.92 5.64
C SER A 27 11.11 1.18 5.38
N ASP A 28 11.72 0.43 4.46
CA ASP A 28 13.14 0.58 4.14
C ASP A 28 13.41 1.87 3.37
N ALA A 29 12.53 2.28 2.44
CA ALA A 29 12.60 3.58 1.78
C ALA A 29 12.54 4.73 2.82
N HIS A 30 11.62 4.64 3.79
CA HIS A 30 11.50 5.63 4.86
C HIS A 30 12.75 5.68 5.74
N LYS A 31 13.25 4.53 6.20
CA LYS A 31 14.48 4.43 7.01
C LYS A 31 15.70 4.99 6.30
N ASN A 32 15.79 4.80 4.98
CA ASN A 32 16.87 5.31 4.14
C ASN A 32 16.67 6.77 3.70
N GLY A 33 15.61 7.45 4.20
CA GLY A 33 15.39 8.87 3.94
C GLY A 33 14.97 9.19 2.51
N TRP A 34 14.33 8.25 1.80
CA TRP A 34 13.81 8.54 0.46
C TRP A 34 12.72 9.62 0.55
N ALA A 35 12.86 10.67 -0.25
CA ALA A 35 11.85 11.72 -0.34
C ALA A 35 10.54 11.15 -0.92
N VAL A 36 9.41 11.72 -0.54
CA VAL A 36 8.10 11.35 -1.10
C VAL A 36 7.98 11.66 -2.60
N THR A 37 8.89 12.49 -3.12
CA THR A 37 9.01 12.85 -4.53
C THR A 37 10.05 12.00 -5.29
N ASP A 38 10.75 11.06 -4.63
CA ASP A 38 11.76 10.22 -5.29
C ASP A 38 11.09 9.27 -6.28
N GLU A 39 11.58 9.24 -7.53
CA GLU A 39 11.08 8.36 -8.59
C GLU A 39 11.11 6.89 -8.20
N LYS A 40 12.12 6.46 -7.43
CA LYS A 40 12.21 5.07 -6.95
C LYS A 40 11.04 4.70 -6.03
N LEU A 41 10.50 5.66 -5.28
CA LEU A 41 9.32 5.45 -4.43
C LEU A 41 8.06 5.38 -5.28
N HIS A 42 7.94 6.23 -6.30
CA HIS A 42 6.82 6.19 -7.24
C HIS A 42 6.78 4.88 -8.03
N ASP A 43 7.92 4.38 -8.49
CA ASP A 43 8.03 3.07 -9.15
C ASP A 43 7.58 1.93 -8.24
N LEU A 44 7.91 2.01 -6.96
CA LEU A 44 7.51 1.04 -5.95
C LEU A 44 5.98 1.04 -5.75
N ILE A 45 5.36 2.22 -5.70
CA ILE A 45 3.90 2.37 -5.62
C ILE A 45 3.24 1.86 -6.90
N GLU A 46 3.75 2.24 -8.08
CA GLU A 46 3.20 1.82 -9.36
C GLU A 46 3.22 0.30 -9.54
N LYS A 47 4.33 -0.36 -9.15
CA LYS A 47 4.43 -1.83 -9.18
C LYS A 47 3.39 -2.48 -8.28
N HIS A 48 3.17 -1.95 -7.08
CA HIS A 48 2.16 -2.44 -6.16
C HIS A 48 0.74 -2.30 -6.75
N LEU A 49 0.39 -1.12 -7.27
CA LEU A 49 -0.93 -0.90 -7.88
C LEU A 49 -1.14 -1.80 -9.11
N ASN A 50 -0.12 -1.96 -9.95
CA ASN A 50 -0.18 -2.87 -11.10
C ASN A 50 -0.39 -4.32 -10.67
N PHE A 51 0.28 -4.78 -9.62
CA PHE A 51 0.06 -6.10 -9.05
C PHE A 51 -1.38 -6.27 -8.55
N LEU A 52 -1.91 -5.32 -7.77
CA LEU A 52 -3.28 -5.41 -7.27
C LEU A 52 -4.31 -5.44 -8.42
N ASN A 53 -4.07 -4.65 -9.47
CA ASN A 53 -4.90 -4.63 -10.67
C ASN A 53 -4.84 -5.93 -11.46
N SER A 54 -3.65 -6.54 -11.61
CA SER A 54 -3.53 -7.85 -12.28
C SER A 54 -4.26 -8.96 -11.53
N HIS A 55 -4.53 -8.77 -10.24
CA HIS A 55 -5.31 -9.69 -9.41
C HIS A 55 -6.75 -9.23 -9.14
N GLY A 56 -7.28 -8.32 -9.97
CA GLY A 56 -8.70 -7.98 -10.04
C GLY A 56 -9.22 -7.02 -8.96
N LEU A 57 -8.34 -6.33 -8.23
CA LEU A 57 -8.74 -5.39 -7.16
C LEU A 57 -9.10 -3.99 -7.66
N ASN A 58 -8.90 -3.69 -8.95
CA ASN A 58 -9.26 -2.42 -9.61
C ASN A 58 -8.96 -1.18 -8.74
N ILE A 59 -7.68 -0.91 -8.53
CA ILE A 59 -7.18 0.20 -7.74
C ILE A 59 -6.49 1.23 -8.65
N ASP A 60 -6.81 2.49 -8.43
CA ASP A 60 -6.17 3.64 -9.09
C ASP A 60 -5.49 4.53 -8.05
N ALA A 61 -4.74 5.55 -8.51
CA ALA A 61 -4.01 6.43 -7.61
C ALA A 61 -4.95 7.14 -6.59
N LYS A 62 -6.18 7.48 -6.99
CA LYS A 62 -7.14 8.18 -6.14
C LYS A 62 -7.74 7.28 -5.04
N SER A 63 -8.11 6.07 -5.39
CA SER A 63 -8.58 5.05 -4.44
C SER A 63 -7.47 4.61 -3.51
N PHE A 64 -6.22 4.54 -4.00
CA PHE A 64 -5.05 4.29 -3.16
C PHE A 64 -4.85 5.41 -2.13
N VAL A 65 -4.90 6.68 -2.52
CA VAL A 65 -4.87 7.82 -1.57
C VAL A 65 -5.98 7.71 -0.52
N SER A 66 -7.19 7.35 -0.95
CA SER A 66 -8.33 7.19 -0.04
C SER A 66 -8.09 6.07 0.98
N GLN A 67 -7.50 4.96 0.54
CA GLN A 67 -7.12 3.85 1.41
C GLN A 67 -6.04 4.25 2.43
N THR A 68 -4.99 4.95 1.99
CA THR A 68 -3.91 5.35 2.91
C THR A 68 -4.36 6.43 3.90
N ARG A 69 -5.31 7.29 3.51
CA ARG A 69 -5.97 8.22 4.44
C ARG A 69 -6.82 7.48 5.47
N PHE A 70 -7.57 6.47 5.05
CA PHE A 70 -8.30 5.62 5.98
C PHE A 70 -7.37 4.96 7.01
N PHE A 71 -6.19 4.49 6.59
CA PHE A 71 -5.21 3.93 7.53
C PHE A 71 -4.72 4.94 8.58
N LEU A 72 -4.64 6.23 8.25
CA LEU A 72 -4.31 7.27 9.21
C LEU A 72 -5.43 7.52 10.21
N GLU A 73 -6.68 7.39 9.80
CA GLU A 73 -7.84 7.64 10.66
C GLU A 73 -8.12 6.44 11.58
N ASP A 74 -7.91 5.23 11.08
CA ASP A 74 -8.17 4.00 11.82
C ASP A 74 -7.03 3.64 12.79
N ASP A 75 -7.37 3.50 14.07
CA ASP A 75 -6.41 3.19 15.14
C ASP A 75 -5.69 1.86 14.93
N PHE A 76 -6.36 0.85 14.38
CA PHE A 76 -5.77 -0.46 14.20
C PHE A 76 -4.68 -0.42 13.12
N HIS A 77 -5.02 0.10 11.94
CA HIS A 77 -4.07 0.19 10.81
C HIS A 77 -2.93 1.17 11.12
N ARG A 78 -3.24 2.32 11.73
CA ARG A 78 -2.22 3.29 12.15
C ARG A 78 -1.24 2.65 13.12
N ASN A 79 -1.72 1.99 14.17
CA ASN A 79 -0.85 1.34 15.15
C ASN A 79 -0.05 0.17 14.55
N MET A 80 -0.62 -0.59 13.62
CA MET A 80 0.08 -1.68 12.93
C MET A 80 1.29 -1.14 12.15
N LEU A 81 1.09 -0.10 11.33
CA LEU A 81 2.14 0.50 10.50
C LEU A 81 3.20 1.21 11.36
N GLU A 82 2.78 1.98 12.36
CA GLU A 82 3.71 2.70 13.25
C GLU A 82 4.57 1.76 14.11
N ARG A 83 4.08 0.55 14.42
CA ARG A 83 4.88 -0.49 15.09
C ARG A 83 5.93 -1.12 14.18
N GLN A 84 5.67 -1.19 12.87
CA GLN A 84 6.62 -1.72 11.90
C GLN A 84 7.77 -0.74 11.67
N GLN A 85 7.45 0.54 11.56
CA GLN A 85 8.41 1.64 11.49
C GLN A 85 7.70 2.92 11.93
N LEU A 86 8.30 3.66 12.87
CA LEU A 86 7.77 4.94 13.32
C LEU A 86 7.65 5.90 12.13
N GLY A 87 6.49 6.53 11.97
CA GLY A 87 6.19 7.44 10.87
C GLY A 87 5.74 6.77 9.56
N LEU A 88 5.72 5.43 9.48
CA LEU A 88 5.40 4.72 8.23
C LEU A 88 3.98 5.01 7.74
N CYS A 89 3.00 5.14 8.63
CA CYS A 89 1.61 5.39 8.24
C CYS A 89 1.48 6.77 7.54
N TYR A 90 2.12 7.78 8.12
CA TYR A 90 2.16 9.14 7.59
C TYR A 90 2.97 9.22 6.30
N TYR A 91 4.14 8.57 6.27
CA TYR A 91 4.98 8.51 5.10
C TYR A 91 4.25 7.89 3.90
N LEU A 92 3.57 6.76 4.11
CA LEU A 92 2.77 6.10 3.09
C LEU A 92 1.65 7.01 2.56
N CYS A 93 0.92 7.70 3.43
CA CYS A 93 -0.16 8.58 3.00
C CYS A 93 0.35 9.75 2.15
N ILE A 94 1.42 10.43 2.57
CA ILE A 94 1.98 11.54 1.78
C ILE A 94 2.63 11.04 0.49
N ALA A 95 3.26 9.87 0.49
CA ALA A 95 3.79 9.24 -0.72
C ALA A 95 2.68 8.92 -1.72
N ALA A 96 1.54 8.40 -1.25
CA ALA A 96 0.37 8.14 -2.10
C ALA A 96 -0.20 9.43 -2.70
N GLU A 97 -0.34 10.49 -1.90
CA GLU A 97 -0.84 11.80 -2.38
C GLU A 97 0.11 12.42 -3.41
N THR A 98 1.41 12.35 -3.15
CA THR A 98 2.44 12.87 -4.06
C THR A 98 2.42 12.09 -5.38
N TYR A 99 2.40 10.76 -5.32
CA TYR A 99 2.28 9.90 -6.48
C TYR A 99 1.01 10.21 -7.32
N ALA A 100 -0.14 10.37 -6.67
CA ALA A 100 -1.39 10.67 -7.34
C ALA A 100 -1.40 12.04 -8.03
N SER A 101 -0.65 13.01 -7.51
CA SER A 101 -0.54 14.34 -8.13
C SER A 101 0.24 14.35 -9.46
N LEU A 102 0.95 13.26 -9.78
CA LEU A 102 1.76 13.09 -10.99
C LEU A 102 1.06 12.27 -12.08
N LYS A 103 -0.16 11.78 -11.84
CA LYS A 103 -0.91 10.88 -12.73
C LYS A 103 -2.12 11.56 -13.38
#